data_AF-A0A1H0W5R9-F1
#
_entry.id   AF-A0A1H0W5R9-F1
#
_cell.length_a   1.000
_cell.length_b   1.000
_cell.length_c   1.000
_cell.angle_alpha   90.00
_cell.angle_beta   90.00
_cell.angle_gamma   90.00
#
_symmetry.space_group_name_H-M   'P 1'
#
loop_
_entity.id
_entity.type
_entity.pdbx_description
1 polymer ?
#
loop_
_entity_poly.entity_id
_entity_poly.type
_entity_poly.pdbx_seq_one_letter_code
_entity_poly.pdbx_strand_id
1 'polypeptide(L)'
;MKLKLLVVIFSSLVVLSACAGENTNTSQEDQTQIIKDLVQDFSEGTIKDKSGSITSSELIVTDSEGSEQTYDLSETDFFVSIAPYEHQTHP
;
A
#
# COMPACT_ATOMS: atom_id res chain seq x y z
N MET A 1 -38.77 -35.27 7.50
CA MET A 1 -38.09 -34.85 6.24
C MET A 1 -38.12 -33.34 5.99
N LYS A 2 -39.11 -32.59 6.48
CA LYS A 2 -39.24 -31.13 6.26
C LYS A 2 -38.21 -30.27 7.02
N LEU A 3 -37.73 -30.76 8.18
CA LEU A 3 -36.71 -30.06 8.99
C LEU A 3 -35.30 -30.15 8.40
N LYS A 4 -34.96 -31.28 7.75
CA LYS A 4 -33.68 -31.46 7.05
C LYS A 4 -33.57 -30.56 5.81
N LEU A 5 -34.71 -30.28 5.16
CA LEU A 5 -34.77 -29.40 4.00
C LEU A 5 -34.55 -27.92 4.37
N LEU A 6 -34.99 -27.48 5.57
CA LEU A 6 -34.78 -26.12 6.06
C LEU A 6 -33.32 -25.82 6.44
N VAL A 7 -32.61 -26.81 7.00
CA VAL A 7 -31.19 -26.65 7.39
C VAL A 7 -30.27 -26.49 6.18
N VAL A 8 -30.58 -27.17 5.07
CA VAL A 8 -29.80 -27.05 3.83
C VAL A 8 -29.98 -25.67 3.16
N ILE A 9 -31.18 -25.08 3.25
CA ILE A 9 -31.47 -23.75 2.69
C ILE A 9 -30.84 -22.63 3.54
N PHE A 10 -30.73 -22.79 4.86
CA PHE A 10 -30.10 -21.78 5.71
C PHE A 10 -28.56 -21.77 5.58
N SER A 11 -27.97 -22.94 5.32
CA SER A 11 -26.51 -23.07 5.15
C SER A 11 -25.99 -22.41 3.87
N SER A 12 -26.81 -22.33 2.80
CA SER A 12 -26.39 -21.72 1.53
C SER A 12 -26.32 -20.19 1.58
N LEU A 13 -27.00 -19.52 2.52
CA LEU A 13 -26.91 -18.06 2.67
C LEU A 13 -25.61 -17.61 3.34
N VAL A 14 -24.97 -18.45 4.15
CA VAL A 14 -23.74 -18.09 4.88
C VAL A 14 -22.52 -18.06 3.94
N VAL A 15 -22.54 -18.85 2.87
CA VAL A 15 -21.41 -18.96 1.93
C VAL A 15 -21.29 -17.74 0.99
N LEU A 16 -22.37 -16.99 0.79
CA LEU A 16 -22.37 -15.89 -0.18
C LEU A 16 -21.75 -14.58 0.36
N SER A 17 -21.74 -14.38 1.68
CA SER A 17 -21.16 -13.18 2.30
C SER A 17 -19.63 -13.19 2.38
N ALA A 18 -18.98 -14.33 2.13
CA ALA A 18 -17.52 -14.47 2.18
C ALA A 18 -16.81 -14.07 0.86
N CYS A 19 -17.58 -13.78 -0.19
CA CYS A 19 -17.03 -13.31 -1.48
C CYS A 19 -17.15 -11.79 -1.68
N ALA A 20 -17.57 -11.05 -0.65
CA ALA A 20 -17.38 -9.60 -0.61
C ALA A 20 -15.91 -9.29 -0.31
N GLY A 21 -15.02 -9.76 -1.20
CA GLY A 21 -13.70 -9.18 -1.34
C GLY A 21 -13.93 -7.75 -1.79
N GLU A 22 -13.66 -6.81 -0.90
CA GLU A 22 -13.68 -5.39 -1.19
C GLU A 22 -12.58 -5.12 -2.21
N ASN A 23 -12.92 -5.30 -3.48
CA ASN A 23 -12.10 -4.86 -4.59
C ASN A 23 -12.29 -3.35 -4.64
N THR A 24 -11.55 -2.64 -3.78
CA THR A 24 -11.33 -1.21 -3.96
C THR A 24 -10.64 -1.06 -5.31
N ASN A 25 -11.45 -0.82 -6.34
CA ASN A 25 -10.94 -0.38 -7.64
C ASN A 25 -10.47 1.06 -7.46
N THR A 26 -9.38 1.24 -6.73
CA THR A 26 -8.66 2.50 -6.56
C THR A 26 -8.16 2.87 -7.95
N SER A 27 -8.60 4.00 -8.48
CA SER A 27 -8.20 4.42 -9.81
C SER A 27 -6.69 4.64 -9.86
N GLN A 28 -6.09 4.60 -11.05
CA GLN A 28 -4.65 4.83 -11.21
C GLN A 28 -4.23 6.23 -10.71
N GLU A 29 -5.11 7.21 -10.84
CA GLU A 29 -4.91 8.57 -10.34
C GLU A 29 -4.93 8.60 -8.80
N ASP A 30 -5.86 7.90 -8.17
CA ASP A 30 -5.91 7.75 -6.71
C ASP A 30 -4.66 7.04 -6.17
N GLN A 31 -4.19 5.99 -6.85
CA GLN A 31 -2.96 5.27 -6.46
C GLN A 31 -1.74 6.18 -6.55
N THR A 32 -1.64 6.99 -7.61
CA THR A 32 -0.55 7.96 -7.77
C THR A 32 -0.56 8.99 -6.64
N GLN A 33 -1.73 9.47 -6.23
CA GLN A 33 -1.84 10.41 -5.13
C GLN A 33 -1.41 9.79 -3.79
N ILE A 34 -1.85 8.56 -3.50
CA ILE A 34 -1.45 7.83 -2.29
C ILE A 34 0.08 7.68 -2.21
N ILE A 35 0.73 7.37 -3.34
CA ILE A 35 2.19 7.25 -3.40
C ILE A 35 2.87 8.60 -3.12
N LYS A 36 2.37 9.70 -3.70
CA LYS A 36 2.91 11.04 -3.46
C LYS A 36 2.85 11.43 -1.98
N ASP A 37 1.70 11.19 -1.35
CA ASP A 37 1.50 11.48 0.08
C ASP A 37 2.47 10.64 0.93
N LEU A 38 2.63 9.36 0.59
CA LEU A 38 3.57 8.47 1.28
C LEU A 38 5.04 8.93 1.15
N VAL A 39 5.47 9.32 -0.04
CA VAL A 39 6.84 9.84 -0.27
C VAL A 39 7.05 11.16 0.48
N GLN A 40 6.04 12.03 0.52
CA GLN A 40 6.08 13.27 1.29
C GLN A 40 6.26 12.99 2.78
N ASP A 41 5.47 12.09 3.35
CA ASP A 41 5.54 11.72 4.76
C ASP A 41 6.90 11.14 5.15
N PHE A 42 7.52 10.34 4.29
CA PHE A 42 8.89 9.87 4.49
C PHE A 42 9.92 11.00 4.39
N SER A 43 9.76 11.91 3.43
CA SER A 43 10.69 13.02 3.19
C SER A 43 10.67 14.06 4.32
N GLU A 44 9.51 14.32 4.90
CA GLU A 44 9.36 15.16 6.10
C GLU A 44 9.76 14.42 7.39
N GLY A 45 9.93 13.10 7.31
CA GLY A 45 10.20 12.25 8.45
C GLY A 45 9.01 12.14 9.41
N THR A 46 7.78 12.27 8.93
CA THR A 46 6.54 12.08 9.72
C THR A 46 6.39 10.62 10.15
N ILE A 47 6.78 9.68 9.28
CA ILE A 47 6.83 8.24 9.59
C ILE A 47 8.15 7.93 10.31
N LYS A 48 8.06 7.35 11.53
CA LYS A 48 9.23 7.09 12.40
C LYS A 48 9.63 5.63 12.52
N ASP A 49 8.66 4.71 12.49
CA ASP A 49 8.89 3.28 12.78
C ASP A 49 9.01 2.42 11.51
N LYS A 50 9.28 3.07 10.37
CA LYS A 50 9.48 2.40 9.07
C LYS A 50 10.64 3.06 8.35
N SER A 51 11.27 2.29 7.47
CA SER A 51 12.25 2.83 6.52
C SER A 51 11.69 2.80 5.10
N GLY A 52 12.12 3.76 4.30
CA GLY A 52 11.74 3.89 2.90
C GLY A 52 12.99 4.00 2.03
N SER A 53 13.02 3.23 0.95
CA SER A 53 14.02 3.34 -0.12
C SER A 53 13.30 3.56 -1.43
N ILE A 54 13.73 4.56 -2.20
CA ILE A 54 13.07 4.95 -3.45
C ILE A 54 14.06 4.92 -4.61
N THR A 55 13.61 4.37 -5.73
CA THR A 55 14.32 4.34 -7.01
C THR A 55 13.47 5.04 -8.09
N SER A 56 13.91 5.00 -9.34
CA SER A 56 13.14 5.57 -10.47
C SER A 56 11.83 4.82 -10.76
N SER A 57 11.69 3.57 -10.31
CA SER A 57 10.56 2.69 -10.67
C SER A 57 9.92 2.01 -9.46
N GLU A 58 10.49 2.14 -8.26
CA GLU A 58 10.01 1.42 -7.08
C GLU A 58 10.16 2.26 -5.81
N LEU A 59 9.17 2.17 -4.93
CA LEU A 59 9.27 2.55 -3.53
C LEU A 59 9.19 1.30 -2.67
N ILE A 60 10.20 1.05 -1.86
CA ILE A 60 10.28 -0.09 -0.94
C ILE A 60 10.13 0.44 0.48
N VAL A 61 9.12 -0.05 1.20
CA VAL A 61 8.85 0.30 2.60
C VAL A 61 9.07 -0.91 3.47
N THR A 62 9.99 -0.81 4.42
CA THR A 62 10.27 -1.85 5.41
C THR A 62 9.74 -1.42 6.77
N ASP A 63 8.91 -2.25 7.40
CA ASP A 63 8.41 -1.99 8.75
C ASP A 63 9.43 -2.36 9.85
N SER A 64 9.03 -2.15 11.11
CA SER A 64 9.87 -2.43 12.28
C SER A 64 10.19 -3.92 12.47
N GLU A 65 9.35 -4.81 11.94
CA GLU A 65 9.54 -6.26 12.00
C GLU A 65 10.36 -6.79 10.82
N GLY A 66 10.75 -5.91 9.89
CA GLY A 66 11.53 -6.24 8.70
C GLY A 66 10.67 -6.72 7.53
N SER A 67 9.34 -6.59 7.57
CA SER A 67 8.49 -6.90 6.44
C SER A 67 8.56 -5.80 5.39
N GLU A 68 8.73 -6.18 4.13
CA GLU A 68 8.85 -5.27 2.99
C GLU A 68 7.56 -5.19 2.19
N GLN A 69 7.22 -3.98 1.75
CA GLN A 69 6.15 -3.71 0.79
C GLN A 69 6.72 -2.84 -0.34
N THR A 70 6.53 -3.29 -1.58
CA THR A 70 7.03 -2.60 -2.78
C THR A 70 5.87 -1.99 -3.56
N TYR A 71 6.00 -0.73 -3.93
CA TYR A 71 5.08 0.01 -4.80
C TYR A 71 5.74 0.28 -6.14
N ASP A 72 5.04 0.00 -7.24
CA ASP A 72 5.48 0.30 -8.60
C ASP A 72 5.28 1.79 -8.90
N LEU A 73 6.35 2.45 -9.35
CA LEU A 73 6.40 3.86 -9.71
C LEU A 73 6.51 4.09 -11.22
N SER A 74 6.52 3.03 -12.04
CA SER A 74 6.75 3.11 -13.49
C SER A 74 5.75 4.00 -14.22
N GLU A 75 4.52 4.10 -13.69
CA GLU A 75 3.42 4.90 -14.22
C GLU A 75 3.17 6.18 -13.39
N THR A 76 4.13 6.59 -12.57
CA THR A 76 4.03 7.77 -11.67
C THR A 76 5.05 8.85 -12.04
N ASP A 77 4.93 10.02 -11.41
CA ASP A 77 5.89 11.11 -11.60
C ASP A 77 7.27 10.77 -11.02
N PHE A 78 8.32 11.35 -11.60
CA PHE A 78 9.69 11.15 -11.11
C PHE A 78 9.95 11.96 -9.82
N PHE A 79 10.43 11.28 -8.77
CA PHE A 79 10.73 11.88 -7.47
C PHE A 79 12.20 12.30 -7.37
N VAL A 80 12.44 13.52 -6.86
CA VAL A 80 13.79 14.05 -6.64
C VAL A 80 13.94 14.45 -5.18
N SER A 81 14.83 13.76 -4.46
CA SER A 81 15.22 14.13 -3.10
C SER A 81 16.61 14.77 -3.12
N ILE A 82 16.73 15.99 -2.59
CA ILE A 82 17.98 16.75 -2.55
C ILE A 82 18.25 17.14 -1.11
N ALA A 83 19.46 16.85 -0.64
CA ALA A 83 19.99 17.31 0.63
C ALA A 83 21.12 18.33 0.38
N PRO A 84 20.83 19.64 0.34
CA PRO A 84 21.86 20.66 0.19
C PRO A 84 22.84 20.61 1.36
N TYR A 85 24.11 20.93 1.08
CA TYR A 85 25.17 20.98 2.07
C TYR A 85 26.10 22.18 1.80
N GLU A 86 26.74 22.69 2.85
CA GLU A 86 27.65 23.82 2.72
C GLU A 86 29.10 23.39 2.42
N HIS A 87 29.61 22.40 3.16
CA HIS A 87 31.04 22.06 3.16
C HIS A 87 31.34 20.60 2.81
N GLN A 88 30.60 19.65 3.39
CA GLN A 88 30.79 18.22 3.16
C GLN A 88 29.46 17.50 2.94
N THR A 89 29.47 16.49 2.07
CA THR A 89 28.34 15.60 1.80
C THR A 89 28.75 14.14 1.89
N HIS A 90 27.77 13.25 1.75
CA HIS A 90 27.95 11.80 1.67
C HIS A 90 27.40 11.29 0.33
N PRO A 91 28.10 10.35 -0.34
CA PRO A 91 27.53 9.59 -1.46
C PRO A 91 26.50 8.56 -0.99
#